data_AF-A0A2I8VKT5-F1
#
_entry.id   AF-A0A2I8VKT5-F1
#
_cell.length_a   1.000
_cell.length_b   1.000
_cell.length_c   1.000
_cell.angle_alpha   90.00
_cell.angle_beta   90.00
_cell.angle_gamma   90.00
#
_symmetry.space_group_name_H-M   'P 1'
#
loop_
_entity.id
_entity.type
_entity.pdbx_description
1 polymer ?
#
loop_
_entity_poly.entity_id
_entity_poly.type
_entity_poly.pdbx_seq_one_letter_code
_entity_poly.pdbx_strand_id
1 'polypeptide(L)'
;MALQLGRMFSDGIRRVLTRTGGILFAGLLVIQLLVQVSINTAVVGFVPPEAAGELGETIGLTLPVSGTVATALFLATLVLSSVYFVGLSRALARPLPELSTFPADLFTRRLGRATLSMLVGGAIVTVSVTVGLMLFFLPGIFLAVCFLFFIFAVSVEDRGFVDALKRSWGLSRGNRLKLTVVVILSGVIGAVTGAVGSVLDLAGSPVVGDLVTNTISSVLFVLLYGIMAAAYLQLRDDDEDGFDGSVTSQPLGNTVADQ
;
A
#
# COMPACT_ATOMS: atom_id res chain seq x y z
N MET A 1 0.58 1.34 -24.14
CA MET A 1 -0.74 0.76 -24.48
C MET A 1 -1.77 1.20 -23.43
N ALA A 2 -3.02 0.71 -23.47
CA ALA A 2 -3.99 1.00 -22.42
C ALA A 2 -3.93 -0.08 -21.33
N LEU A 3 -4.09 0.30 -20.06
CA LEU A 3 -4.03 -0.61 -18.91
C LEU A 3 -4.93 -1.85 -19.12
N GLN A 4 -4.37 -3.04 -18.90
CA GLN A 4 -5.11 -4.29 -19.12
C GLN A 4 -5.53 -4.92 -17.80
N LEU A 5 -6.80 -4.76 -17.45
CA LEU A 5 -7.37 -5.23 -16.18
C LEU A 5 -7.12 -6.73 -15.98
N GLY A 6 -7.38 -7.57 -16.98
CA GLY A 6 -7.18 -9.03 -16.85
C GLY A 6 -5.74 -9.41 -16.49
N ARG A 7 -4.75 -8.81 -17.17
CA ARG A 7 -3.33 -9.02 -16.85
C ARG A 7 -2.97 -8.46 -15.48
N MET A 8 -3.47 -7.27 -15.13
CA MET A 8 -3.24 -6.65 -13.83
C MET A 8 -3.69 -7.56 -12.68
N PHE A 9 -4.92 -8.09 -12.75
CA PHE A 9 -5.44 -8.99 -11.73
C PHE A 9 -4.68 -10.31 -11.68
N SER A 10 -4.43 -10.95 -12.84
CA SER A 10 -3.72 -12.24 -12.90
C SER A 10 -2.29 -12.13 -12.37
N ASP A 11 -1.54 -11.12 -12.81
CA ASP A 11 -0.16 -10.90 -12.38
C ASP A 11 -0.12 -10.49 -10.91
N GLY A 12 -1.07 -9.66 -10.46
CA GLY A 12 -1.18 -9.28 -9.05
C GLY A 12 -1.38 -10.48 -8.13
N ILE A 13 -2.30 -11.38 -8.48
CA ILE A 13 -2.53 -12.64 -7.75
C ILE A 13 -1.27 -13.51 -7.75
N ARG A 14 -0.62 -13.69 -8.91
CA ARG A 14 0.61 -14.49 -9.03
C ARG A 14 1.74 -13.95 -8.16
N ARG A 15 1.90 -12.62 -8.06
CA ARG A 15 2.93 -11.98 -7.21
C ARG A 15 2.72 -12.31 -5.74
N VAL A 16 1.47 -12.33 -5.29
CA VAL A 16 1.11 -12.58 -3.88
C VAL A 16 1.18 -14.05 -3.51
N LEU A 17 0.89 -14.95 -4.44
CA LEU A 17 1.01 -16.40 -4.25
C LEU A 17 2.45 -16.93 -4.29
N THR A 18 3.45 -16.04 -4.20
CA THR A 18 4.86 -16.42 -4.12
C THR A 18 5.34 -16.53 -2.67
N ARG A 19 6.52 -17.13 -2.46
CA ARG A 19 7.17 -17.18 -1.14
C ARG A 19 7.38 -15.78 -0.56
N THR A 20 7.78 -14.81 -1.39
CA THR A 20 7.89 -13.41 -0.99
C THR A 20 6.54 -12.85 -0.54
N GLY A 21 5.46 -13.10 -1.28
CA GLY A 21 4.12 -12.68 -0.89
C GLY A 21 3.67 -13.24 0.47
N GLY A 22 3.99 -14.51 0.75
CA GLY A 22 3.74 -15.13 2.06
C GLY A 22 4.52 -14.51 3.22
N ILE A 23 5.81 -14.20 3.01
CA ILE A 23 6.64 -13.48 4.02
C ILE A 23 6.07 -12.08 4.28
N LEU A 24 5.70 -11.38 3.22
CA LEU A 24 5.11 -10.05 3.31
C LEU A 24 3.77 -10.08 4.03
N PHE A 25 2.92 -11.07 3.77
CA PHE A 25 1.68 -11.29 4.51
C PHE A 25 1.93 -11.48 6.01
N ALA A 26 2.87 -12.36 6.39
CA ALA A 26 3.19 -12.58 7.80
C ALA A 26 3.70 -11.29 8.46
N GLY A 27 4.57 -10.53 7.78
CA GLY A 27 5.05 -9.24 8.25
C GLY A 27 3.93 -8.21 8.42
N LEU A 28 2.99 -8.15 7.47
CA LEU A 28 1.84 -7.24 7.55
C LEU A 28 0.93 -7.60 8.73
N LEU A 29 0.66 -8.89 8.94
CA LEU A 29 -0.18 -9.35 10.03
C LEU A 29 0.42 -8.97 11.39
N VAL A 30 1.73 -9.17 11.56
CA VAL A 30 2.45 -8.75 12.78
C VAL A 30 2.36 -7.24 12.98
N ILE A 31 2.58 -6.45 11.93
CA ILE A 31 2.50 -4.99 12.02
C ILE A 31 1.08 -4.53 12.36
N GLN A 32 0.04 -5.10 11.74
CA GLN A 32 -1.35 -4.76 12.05
C GLN A 32 -1.71 -5.07 13.50
N LEU A 33 -1.31 -6.24 14.01
CA LEU A 33 -1.53 -6.60 15.41
C LEU A 33 -0.76 -5.66 16.36
N LEU A 34 0.50 -5.33 16.05
CA LEU A 34 1.27 -4.37 16.85
C LEU A 34 0.63 -2.99 16.88
N VAL A 35 0.14 -2.50 15.75
CA VAL A 35 -0.58 -1.22 15.67
C VAL A 35 -1.84 -1.29 16.53
N GLN A 36 -2.69 -2.30 16.32
CA GLN A 36 -3.94 -2.44 17.02
C GLN A 36 -3.73 -2.51 18.54
N VAL A 37 -2.88 -3.42 18.99
CA VAL A 37 -2.60 -3.64 20.42
C VAL A 37 -2.00 -2.39 21.06
N SER A 38 -1.12 -1.67 20.36
CA SER A 38 -0.54 -0.42 20.86
C SER A 38 -1.59 0.68 20.99
N ILE A 39 -2.49 0.82 20.01
CA ILE A 39 -3.59 1.79 20.06
C ILE A 39 -4.55 1.45 21.21
N ASN A 40 -5.02 0.20 21.28
CA ASN A 40 -5.94 -0.25 22.32
C ASN A 40 -5.38 0.01 23.72
N THR A 41 -4.11 -0.34 23.93
CA THR A 41 -3.43 -0.12 25.23
C THR A 41 -3.25 1.36 25.54
N ALA A 42 -2.91 2.18 24.53
CA ALA A 42 -2.78 3.62 24.71
C ALA A 42 -4.13 4.26 25.09
N VAL A 43 -5.21 3.88 24.40
CA VAL A 43 -6.57 4.37 24.69
C VAL A 43 -6.96 4.04 26.12
N VAL A 44 -6.87 2.77 26.55
CA VAL A 44 -7.19 2.36 27.92
C VAL A 44 -6.32 3.10 28.95
N GLY A 45 -5.04 3.32 28.65
CA GLY A 45 -4.10 3.99 29.55
C GLY A 45 -4.33 5.49 29.75
N PHE A 46 -5.12 6.16 28.91
CA PHE A 46 -5.43 7.59 29.03
C PHE A 46 -6.88 7.88 29.44
N VAL A 47 -7.71 6.85 29.61
CA VAL A 47 -9.09 6.97 30.06
C VAL A 47 -9.17 6.88 31.60
N PRO A 48 -10.14 7.54 32.26
CA PRO A 48 -10.34 7.42 33.70
C PRO A 48 -10.48 5.95 34.16
N PRO A 49 -10.05 5.61 35.39
CA PRO A 49 -10.02 4.24 35.88
C PRO A 49 -11.39 3.55 35.86
N GLU A 50 -12.48 4.30 36.08
CA GLU A 50 -13.83 3.73 36.04
C GLU A 50 -14.19 3.20 34.64
N ALA A 51 -13.82 3.91 33.58
CA ALA A 51 -14.09 3.53 32.20
C ALA A 51 -13.01 2.58 31.63
N ALA A 52 -11.81 2.54 32.21
CA ALA A 52 -10.74 1.65 31.78
C ALA A 52 -11.08 0.16 31.96
N GLY A 53 -11.83 -0.19 33.02
CA GLY A 53 -12.29 -1.57 33.27
C GLY A 53 -13.26 -2.07 32.20
N GLU A 54 -14.31 -1.28 31.91
CA GLU A 54 -15.31 -1.62 30.90
C GLU A 54 -14.73 -1.61 29.48
N LEU A 55 -13.84 -0.65 29.16
CA LEU A 55 -13.16 -0.61 27.87
C LEU A 55 -12.19 -1.78 27.73
N GLY A 56 -11.47 -2.18 28.79
CA GLY A 56 -10.54 -3.30 28.73
C GLY A 56 -11.20 -4.63 28.35
N GLU A 57 -12.46 -4.83 28.73
CA GLU A 57 -13.23 -6.03 28.37
C GLU A 57 -13.79 -6.00 26.94
N THR A 58 -13.92 -4.82 26.33
CA THR A 58 -14.60 -4.63 25.03
C THR A 58 -13.65 -4.28 23.89
N ILE A 59 -12.54 -3.60 24.16
CA ILE A 59 -11.64 -3.00 23.15
C ILE A 59 -10.72 -4.03 22.47
N GLY A 60 -10.74 -5.29 22.92
CA GLY A 60 -9.94 -6.38 22.34
C GLY A 60 -8.55 -6.52 22.97
N LEU A 61 -7.56 -6.89 22.17
CA LEU A 61 -6.21 -7.19 22.67
C LEU A 61 -5.48 -5.95 23.21
N THR A 62 -4.92 -6.05 24.43
CA THR A 62 -4.08 -5.02 25.07
C THR A 62 -2.79 -5.61 25.64
N LEU A 63 -1.84 -4.75 26.00
CA LEU A 63 -0.60 -5.10 26.69
C LEU A 63 -0.62 -4.59 28.14
N PRO A 64 0.02 -5.30 29.07
CA PRO A 64 0.17 -4.86 30.47
C PRO A 64 1.28 -3.81 30.59
N VAL A 65 1.15 -2.68 29.88
CA VAL A 65 2.10 -1.56 29.90
C VAL A 65 1.35 -0.23 30.06
N SER A 66 2.07 0.84 30.41
CA SER A 66 1.45 2.16 30.56
C SER A 66 1.02 2.75 29.21
N GLY A 67 0.01 3.63 29.21
CA GLY A 67 -0.47 4.31 28.00
C GLY A 67 0.63 5.09 27.26
N THR A 68 1.58 5.67 28.00
CA THR A 68 2.76 6.35 27.43
C THR A 68 3.69 5.37 26.70
N VAL A 69 3.95 4.20 27.27
CA VAL A 69 4.78 3.16 26.62
C VAL A 69 4.07 2.62 25.39
N ALA A 70 2.76 2.38 25.47
CA ALA A 70 1.96 1.97 24.34
C ALA A 70 1.95 3.01 23.20
N THR A 71 1.91 4.30 23.53
CA THR A 71 2.02 5.39 22.55
C THR A 71 3.39 5.40 21.89
N ALA A 72 4.46 5.23 22.66
CA ALA A 72 5.82 5.13 22.11
C ALA A 72 5.97 3.91 21.19
N LEU A 73 5.39 2.77 21.57
CA LEU A 73 5.33 1.56 20.74
C LEU A 73 4.54 1.80 19.45
N PHE A 74 3.41 2.48 19.51
CA PHE A 74 2.63 2.86 18.34
C PHE A 74 3.45 3.74 17.38
N LEU A 75 4.12 4.78 17.90
CA LEU A 75 4.97 5.65 17.08
C LEU A 75 6.15 4.89 16.45
N ALA A 76 6.79 3.99 17.20
CA ALA A 76 7.83 3.13 16.66
C ALA A 76 7.29 2.19 15.56
N THR A 77 6.08 1.66 15.76
CA THR A 77 5.39 0.79 14.80
C THR A 77 4.98 1.55 13.55
N LEU A 78 4.64 2.84 13.63
CA LEU A 78 4.40 3.69 12.45
C LEU A 78 5.66 3.81 11.57
N VAL A 79 6.83 4.01 12.19
CA VAL A 79 8.10 4.03 11.45
C VAL A 79 8.39 2.67 10.83
N LEU A 80 8.21 1.59 11.60
CA LEU A 80 8.38 0.22 11.10
C LEU A 80 7.43 -0.09 9.94
N SER A 81 6.18 0.37 10.01
CA SER A 81 5.18 0.22 8.94
C SER A 81 5.64 0.93 7.66
N SER A 82 6.19 2.13 7.78
CA SER A 82 6.74 2.86 6.63
C SER A 82 7.90 2.12 5.98
N VAL A 83 8.83 1.58 6.79
CA VAL A 83 9.93 0.71 6.28
C VAL A 83 9.37 -0.54 5.60
N TYR A 84 8.38 -1.19 6.21
CA TYR A 84 7.72 -2.35 5.64
C TYR A 84 7.07 -2.03 4.29
N PHE A 85 6.36 -0.91 4.17
CA PHE A 85 5.69 -0.52 2.93
C PHE A 85 6.68 -0.20 1.80
N VAL A 86 7.83 0.41 2.12
CA VAL A 86 8.94 0.57 1.18
C VAL A 86 9.46 -0.79 0.71
N GLY A 87 9.70 -1.72 1.64
CA GLY A 87 10.14 -3.08 1.29
C GLY A 87 9.11 -3.86 0.49
N LEU A 88 7.83 -3.77 0.85
CA LEU A 88 6.69 -4.42 0.20
C LEU A 88 6.59 -4.00 -1.28
N SER A 89 6.62 -2.69 -1.52
CA SER A 89 6.51 -2.13 -2.87
C SER A 89 7.73 -2.46 -3.73
N ARG A 90 8.95 -2.40 -3.18
CA ARG A 90 10.18 -2.87 -3.87
C ARG A 90 10.12 -4.36 -4.17
N ALA A 91 9.72 -5.17 -3.20
CA ALA A 91 9.63 -6.61 -3.34
C ALA A 91 8.65 -6.98 -4.45
N LEU A 92 7.42 -6.45 -4.40
CA LEU A 92 6.35 -6.78 -5.35
C LEU A 92 6.53 -6.14 -6.73
N ALA A 93 7.41 -5.13 -6.89
CA ALA A 93 7.74 -4.57 -8.20
C ALA A 93 8.80 -5.38 -8.97
N ARG A 94 9.44 -6.37 -8.36
CA ARG A 94 10.45 -7.22 -9.04
C ARG A 94 9.82 -8.19 -10.06
N PRO A 95 10.59 -8.71 -11.03
CA PRO A 95 10.13 -9.76 -11.93
C PRO A 95 9.61 -11.00 -11.17
N LEU A 96 8.55 -11.64 -11.70
CA LEU A 96 7.92 -12.82 -11.07
C LEU A 96 8.90 -13.95 -10.70
N PRO A 97 9.89 -14.33 -11.53
CA PRO A 97 10.85 -15.38 -11.18
C PRO A 97 11.67 -15.09 -9.91
N GLU A 98 11.95 -13.81 -9.64
CA GLU A 98 12.76 -13.37 -8.51
C GLU A 98 12.00 -13.34 -7.18
N LEU A 99 10.67 -13.42 -7.22
CA LEU A 99 9.81 -13.43 -6.02
C LEU A 99 9.86 -14.76 -5.26
N SER A 100 10.52 -15.77 -5.81
CA SER A 100 10.86 -17.00 -5.10
C SER A 100 11.93 -16.78 -4.02
N THR A 101 12.71 -15.69 -4.12
CA THR A 101 13.81 -15.34 -3.23
C THR A 101 13.57 -13.98 -2.57
N PHE A 102 13.93 -13.85 -1.29
CA PHE A 102 13.76 -12.61 -0.52
C PHE A 102 15.12 -12.00 -0.16
N PRO A 103 15.68 -11.12 -1.01
CA PRO A 103 16.98 -10.50 -0.74
C PRO A 103 16.87 -9.42 0.34
N ALA A 104 17.82 -9.43 1.27
CA ALA A 104 17.91 -8.42 2.33
C ALA A 104 18.16 -7.00 1.79
N ASP A 105 18.71 -6.86 0.57
CA ASP A 105 19.04 -5.56 -0.03
C ASP A 105 17.80 -4.64 -0.23
N LEU A 106 16.61 -5.23 -0.28
CA LEU A 106 15.33 -4.51 -0.30
C LEU A 106 15.18 -3.54 0.87
N PHE A 107 15.82 -3.87 2.01
CA PHE A 107 15.78 -3.13 3.28
C PHE A 107 17.13 -2.51 3.65
N THR A 108 18.07 -2.32 2.73
CA THR A 108 19.34 -1.65 3.05
C THR A 108 19.56 -0.43 2.15
N ARG A 109 19.12 -0.50 0.89
CA ARG A 109 19.37 0.57 -0.08
C ARG A 109 18.51 1.80 0.20
N ARG A 110 19.17 2.90 0.61
CA ARG A 110 18.59 4.26 0.74
C ARG A 110 17.29 4.34 1.57
N LEU A 111 17.12 3.42 2.54
CA LEU A 111 15.90 3.33 3.33
C LEU A 111 15.52 4.64 4.02
N GLY A 112 16.47 5.36 4.63
CA GLY A 112 16.15 6.57 5.39
C GLY A 112 15.42 7.63 4.56
N ARG A 113 15.84 7.86 3.31
CA ARG A 113 15.19 8.84 2.42
C ARG A 113 13.82 8.36 1.93
N ALA A 114 13.72 7.08 1.57
CA ALA A 114 12.47 6.49 1.13
C ALA A 114 11.43 6.47 2.26
N THR A 115 11.82 6.02 3.45
CA THR A 115 10.97 6.02 4.66
C THR A 115 10.52 7.42 5.05
N LEU A 116 11.42 8.41 5.04
CA LEU A 116 11.03 9.79 5.35
C LEU A 116 10.07 10.36 4.30
N SER A 117 10.34 10.13 3.02
CA SER A 117 9.46 10.56 1.93
C SER A 117 8.10 9.85 1.99
N MET A 118 8.09 8.58 2.39
CA MET A 118 6.88 7.79 2.59
C MET A 118 6.08 8.27 3.80
N LEU A 119 6.75 8.65 4.90
CA LEU A 119 6.08 9.18 6.09
C LEU A 119 5.41 10.54 5.78
N VAL A 120 6.18 11.48 5.23
CA VAL A 120 5.70 12.84 4.94
C VAL A 120 4.71 12.83 3.78
N GLY A 121 5.09 12.25 2.64
CA GLY A 121 4.24 12.21 1.46
C GLY A 121 3.03 11.29 1.64
N GLY A 122 3.18 10.17 2.35
CA GLY A 122 2.07 9.31 2.72
C GLY A 122 1.05 10.03 3.60
N ALA A 123 1.49 10.78 4.62
CA ALA A 123 0.59 11.59 5.44
C ALA A 123 -0.16 12.64 4.60
N ILE A 124 0.53 13.33 3.68
CA ILE A 124 -0.10 14.29 2.76
C ILE A 124 -1.15 13.60 1.87
N VAL A 125 -0.82 12.44 1.29
CA VAL A 125 -1.75 11.67 0.45
C VAL A 125 -2.96 11.24 1.26
N THR A 126 -2.77 10.64 2.43
CA THR A 126 -3.86 10.20 3.31
C THR A 126 -4.77 11.36 3.68
N VAL A 127 -4.22 12.48 4.17
CA VAL A 127 -5.02 13.66 4.52
C VAL A 127 -5.78 14.20 3.30
N SER A 128 -5.12 14.30 2.14
CA SER A 128 -5.75 14.80 0.91
C SER A 128 -6.91 13.92 0.45
N VAL A 129 -6.72 12.59 0.48
CA VAL A 129 -7.76 11.63 0.09
C VAL A 129 -8.91 11.62 1.11
N THR A 130 -8.61 11.64 2.41
CA THR A 130 -9.64 11.67 3.47
C THR A 130 -10.46 12.95 3.40
N VAL A 131 -9.82 14.12 3.32
CA VAL A 131 -10.52 15.40 3.16
C VAL A 131 -11.31 15.42 1.86
N GLY A 132 -10.73 14.88 0.77
CA GLY A 132 -11.42 14.70 -0.49
C GLY A 132 -12.72 13.91 -0.32
N LEU A 133 -12.64 12.71 0.26
CA LEU A 133 -13.79 11.82 0.50
C LEU A 133 -14.84 12.46 1.42
N MET A 134 -14.41 13.18 2.46
CA MET A 134 -15.30 13.85 3.42
C MET A 134 -16.06 15.02 2.80
N LEU A 135 -15.40 15.85 1.99
CA LEU A 135 -16.04 16.98 1.33
C LEU A 135 -17.00 16.49 0.23
N PHE A 136 -16.52 15.59 -0.64
CA PHE A 136 -17.33 14.94 -1.66
C PHE A 136 -16.71 13.58 -2.02
N PHE A 137 -17.53 12.53 -2.10
CA PHE A 137 -17.04 11.18 -2.40
C PHE A 137 -16.21 11.10 -3.71
N LEU A 138 -16.60 11.86 -4.73
CA LEU A 138 -15.98 11.84 -6.05
C LEU A 138 -14.54 12.41 -6.10
N PRO A 139 -14.22 13.61 -5.56
CA PRO A 139 -12.84 14.10 -5.50
C PRO A 139 -11.94 13.23 -4.62
N GLY A 140 -12.48 12.62 -3.56
CA GLY A 140 -11.72 11.65 -2.77
C GLY A 140 -11.24 10.45 -3.60
N ILE A 141 -12.15 9.82 -4.34
CA ILE A 141 -11.80 8.73 -5.27
C ILE A 141 -10.83 9.21 -6.34
N PHE A 142 -11.05 10.39 -6.90
CA PHE A 142 -10.18 10.94 -7.93
C PHE A 142 -8.75 11.13 -7.43
N LEU A 143 -8.56 11.70 -6.22
CA LEU A 143 -7.25 11.85 -5.61
C LEU A 143 -6.62 10.50 -5.25
N ALA A 144 -7.40 9.54 -4.76
CA ALA A 144 -6.92 8.19 -4.49
C ALA A 144 -6.37 7.52 -5.76
N VAL A 145 -7.08 7.66 -6.89
CA VAL A 145 -6.61 7.18 -8.20
C VAL A 145 -5.33 7.91 -8.63
N CYS A 146 -5.27 9.23 -8.46
CA CYS A 146 -4.12 10.03 -8.87
C CYS A 146 -2.85 9.74 -8.05
N PHE A 147 -3.00 9.33 -6.79
CA PHE A 147 -1.90 9.04 -5.88
C PHE A 147 -1.66 7.54 -5.64
N LEU A 148 -2.41 6.65 -6.31
CA LEU A 148 -2.30 5.19 -6.17
C LEU A 148 -0.85 4.68 -6.26
N PHE A 149 -0.04 5.25 -7.17
CA PHE A 149 1.33 4.83 -7.42
C PHE A 149 2.39 5.60 -6.65
N PHE A 150 1.99 6.47 -5.72
CA PHE A 150 2.91 7.31 -4.96
C PHE A 150 3.95 6.46 -4.22
N ILE A 151 3.49 5.40 -3.55
CA ILE A 151 4.36 4.49 -2.82
C ILE A 151 5.43 3.86 -3.71
N PHE A 152 5.05 3.38 -4.91
CA PHE A 152 5.98 2.76 -5.84
C PHE A 152 6.99 3.78 -6.40
N ALA A 153 6.56 5.01 -6.68
CA ALA A 153 7.46 6.07 -7.11
C ALA A 153 8.48 6.47 -6.02
N VAL A 154 8.08 6.49 -4.74
CA VAL A 154 9.02 6.73 -3.63
C VAL A 154 9.98 5.56 -3.44
N SER A 155 9.47 4.33 -3.45
CA SER A 155 10.24 3.16 -3.02
C SER A 155 11.04 2.50 -4.13
N VAL A 156 10.47 2.38 -5.33
CA VAL A 156 11.09 1.69 -6.47
C VAL A 156 11.98 2.65 -7.25
N GLU A 157 11.52 3.89 -7.45
CA GLU A 157 12.28 4.90 -8.20
C GLU A 157 13.13 5.81 -7.28
N ASP A 158 13.18 5.55 -5.97
CA ASP A 158 13.93 6.32 -4.95
C ASP A 158 13.66 7.85 -5.00
N ARG A 159 12.45 8.26 -5.43
CA ARG A 159 12.09 9.68 -5.57
C ARG A 159 11.76 10.33 -4.22
N GLY A 160 12.02 11.63 -4.12
CA GLY A 160 11.50 12.45 -3.02
C GLY A 160 9.98 12.59 -3.09
N PHE A 161 9.34 12.98 -1.99
CA PHE A 161 7.87 13.01 -1.90
C PHE A 161 7.18 13.86 -2.98
N VAL A 162 7.72 15.05 -3.31
CA VAL A 162 7.14 15.92 -4.35
C VAL A 162 7.21 15.27 -5.74
N ASP A 163 8.38 14.73 -6.09
CA ASP A 163 8.59 14.13 -7.40
C ASP A 163 7.81 12.82 -7.54
N ALA A 164 7.65 12.07 -6.46
CA ALA A 164 6.81 10.89 -6.41
C ALA A 164 5.32 11.21 -6.60
N LEU A 165 4.81 12.30 -6.02
CA LEU A 165 3.43 12.76 -6.26
C LEU A 165 3.21 13.12 -7.73
N LYS A 166 4.15 13.87 -8.32
CA LYS A 166 4.10 14.23 -9.75
C LYS A 166 4.16 12.99 -10.65
N ARG A 167 5.05 12.05 -10.33
CA ARG A 167 5.20 10.78 -11.07
C ARG A 167 3.91 9.96 -11.02
N SER A 168 3.32 9.79 -9.83
CA SER A 168 2.05 9.07 -9.64
C SER A 168 0.89 9.70 -10.41
N TRP A 169 0.81 11.03 -10.38
CA TRP A 169 -0.18 11.78 -11.15
C TRP A 169 0.01 11.60 -12.68
N GLY A 170 1.26 11.56 -13.13
CA GLY A 170 1.62 11.28 -14.52
C GLY A 170 1.20 9.89 -14.96
N LEU A 171 1.59 8.85 -14.22
CA LEU A 171 1.29 7.45 -14.52
C LEU A 171 -0.22 7.15 -14.53
N SER A 172 -0.98 7.78 -13.63
CA SER A 172 -2.43 7.62 -13.60
C SER A 172 -3.15 8.33 -14.76
N ARG A 173 -2.51 9.31 -15.42
CA ARG A 173 -3.10 10.05 -16.53
C ARG A 173 -3.40 9.12 -17.70
N GLY A 174 -4.59 9.26 -18.29
CA GLY A 174 -5.05 8.40 -19.39
C GLY A 174 -5.69 7.06 -18.97
N ASN A 175 -5.43 6.56 -17.76
CA ASN A 175 -5.97 5.28 -17.28
C ASN A 175 -6.84 5.39 -16.01
N ARG A 176 -7.19 6.62 -15.58
CA ARG A 176 -7.92 6.89 -14.33
C ARG A 176 -9.21 6.09 -14.16
N LEU A 177 -10.02 5.95 -15.22
CA LEU A 177 -11.27 5.18 -15.17
C LEU A 177 -11.02 3.70 -14.85
N LYS A 178 -9.97 3.11 -15.43
CA LYS A 178 -9.60 1.71 -15.15
C LYS A 178 -9.00 1.55 -13.75
N LEU A 179 -8.20 2.52 -13.32
CA LEU A 179 -7.62 2.54 -11.97
C LEU A 179 -8.67 2.78 -10.87
N THR A 180 -9.81 3.38 -11.21
CA THR A 180 -10.94 3.53 -10.29
C THR A 180 -11.42 2.16 -9.79
N VAL A 181 -11.32 1.11 -10.60
CA VAL A 181 -11.65 -0.27 -10.18
C VAL A 181 -10.79 -0.71 -8.99
N VAL A 182 -9.51 -0.35 -8.97
CA VAL A 182 -8.60 -0.69 -7.86
C VAL A 182 -8.97 0.07 -6.58
N VAL A 183 -9.36 1.34 -6.72
CA VAL A 183 -9.82 2.17 -5.58
C VAL A 183 -11.17 1.67 -5.05
N ILE A 184 -12.11 1.32 -5.93
CA ILE A 184 -13.38 0.70 -5.53
C ILE A 184 -13.12 -0.63 -4.82
N LEU A 185 -12.24 -1.47 -5.35
CA LEU A 185 -11.85 -2.73 -4.72
C LEU A 185 -11.29 -2.49 -3.30
N SER A 186 -10.43 -1.48 -3.12
CA SER A 186 -9.96 -1.07 -1.79
C SER A 186 -11.10 -0.67 -0.86
N GLY A 187 -12.08 0.09 -1.36
CA GLY A 187 -13.26 0.48 -0.59
C GLY A 187 -14.13 -0.73 -0.20
N VAL A 188 -14.32 -1.68 -1.12
CA VAL A 188 -15.05 -2.94 -0.87
C VAL A 188 -14.33 -3.78 0.17
N ILE A 189 -13.00 -3.90 0.09
CA ILE A 189 -12.20 -4.59 1.11
C ILE A 189 -12.44 -3.95 2.47
N GLY A 190 -12.31 -2.63 2.58
CA GLY A 190 -12.56 -1.91 3.84
C GLY A 190 -13.98 -2.12 4.39
N ALA A 191 -15.00 -2.08 3.51
CA ALA A 191 -16.39 -2.31 3.89
C ALA A 191 -16.64 -3.74 4.37
N VAL A 192 -16.09 -4.75 3.67
CA VAL A 192 -16.21 -6.16 4.05
C VAL A 192 -15.53 -6.39 5.39
N THR A 193 -14.29 -5.93 5.57
CA THR A 193 -13.59 -6.18 6.82
C THR A 193 -14.22 -5.44 7.99
N GLY A 194 -14.72 -4.22 7.78
CA GLY A 194 -15.48 -3.49 8.79
C GLY A 194 -16.76 -4.21 9.20
N ALA A 195 -17.53 -4.74 8.22
CA ALA A 195 -18.73 -5.51 8.49
C ALA A 195 -18.43 -6.82 9.25
N VAL A 196 -17.37 -7.53 8.88
CA VAL A 196 -16.92 -8.74 9.59
C VAL A 196 -16.54 -8.42 11.03
N GLY A 197 -15.78 -7.34 11.26
CA GLY A 197 -15.42 -6.87 12.60
C GLY A 197 -16.67 -6.61 13.44
N SER A 198 -17.60 -5.79 12.94
CA SER A 198 -18.84 -5.48 13.66
C SER A 198 -19.68 -6.71 14.01
N VAL A 199 -19.79 -7.69 13.10
CA VAL A 199 -20.55 -8.93 13.37
C VAL A 199 -19.87 -9.77 14.46
N LEU A 200 -18.54 -9.87 14.45
CA LEU A 200 -17.79 -10.65 15.43
C LEU A 200 -17.78 -9.98 16.82
N ASP A 201 -17.76 -8.64 16.86
CA ASP A 201 -17.93 -7.89 18.11
C ASP A 201 -19.30 -8.18 18.75
N LEU A 202 -20.37 -8.22 17.93
CA LEU A 202 -21.71 -8.61 18.40
C LEU A 202 -21.78 -10.06 18.91
N ALA A 203 -20.89 -10.94 18.45
CA ALA A 203 -20.85 -12.34 18.88
C ALA A 203 -20.16 -12.55 20.24
N GLY A 204 -19.66 -11.48 20.88
CA GLY A 204 -19.15 -11.52 22.25
C GLY A 204 -17.73 -12.06 22.41
N SER A 205 -16.93 -12.11 21.34
CA SER A 205 -15.50 -12.46 21.42
C SER A 205 -14.63 -11.45 20.67
N PRO A 206 -14.33 -10.28 21.28
CA PRO A 206 -13.56 -9.22 20.65
C PRO A 206 -12.17 -9.69 20.19
N VAL A 207 -11.50 -10.52 21.00
CA VAL A 207 -10.16 -11.04 20.68
C VAL A 207 -10.16 -11.94 19.45
N VAL A 208 -11.15 -12.83 19.32
CA VAL A 208 -11.28 -13.68 18.12
C VAL A 208 -11.69 -12.84 16.93
N GLY A 209 -12.58 -11.87 17.13
CA GLY A 209 -12.96 -10.85 16.16
C GLY A 209 -11.77 -10.14 15.54
N ASP A 210 -10.89 -9.61 16.40
CA ASP A 210 -9.66 -8.93 16.01
C ASP A 210 -8.73 -9.82 15.18
N LEU A 211 -8.46 -11.03 15.65
CA LEU A 211 -7.54 -11.95 14.97
C LEU A 211 -8.07 -12.35 13.59
N VAL A 212 -9.36 -12.67 13.49
CA VAL A 212 -10.00 -13.05 12.22
C VAL A 212 -10.02 -11.85 11.27
N THR A 213 -10.46 -10.69 11.75
CA THR A 213 -10.56 -9.44 10.97
C THR A 213 -9.20 -9.00 10.46
N ASN A 214 -8.16 -9.00 11.30
CA ASN A 214 -6.79 -8.67 10.88
C ASN A 214 -6.21 -9.68 9.90
N THR A 215 -6.52 -10.96 10.05
CA THR A 215 -6.07 -11.99 9.12
C THR A 215 -6.70 -11.78 7.74
N ILE A 216 -8.02 -11.58 7.69
CA ILE A 216 -8.75 -11.30 6.45
C ILE A 216 -8.25 -10.00 5.81
N SER A 217 -8.13 -8.92 6.59
CA SER A 217 -7.54 -7.65 6.16
C SER A 217 -6.17 -7.84 5.55
N SER A 218 -5.28 -8.58 6.22
CA SER A 218 -3.92 -8.81 5.75
C SER A 218 -3.90 -9.54 4.40
N VAL A 219 -4.71 -10.58 4.22
CA VAL A 219 -4.80 -11.31 2.95
C VAL A 219 -5.28 -10.38 1.83
N LEU A 220 -6.40 -9.69 2.06
CA LEU A 220 -7.02 -8.81 1.07
C LEU A 220 -6.12 -7.63 0.72
N PHE A 221 -5.42 -7.08 1.70
CA PHE A 221 -4.53 -5.94 1.52
C PHE A 221 -3.28 -6.31 0.72
N VAL A 222 -2.65 -7.45 1.02
CA VAL A 222 -1.51 -7.93 0.21
C VAL A 222 -1.95 -8.22 -1.21
N LEU A 223 -3.13 -8.83 -1.41
CA LEU A 223 -3.71 -9.04 -2.73
C LEU A 223 -3.90 -7.73 -3.51
N LEU A 224 -4.51 -6.73 -2.87
CA LEU A 224 -4.68 -5.40 -3.44
C LEU A 224 -3.33 -4.78 -3.83
N TYR A 225 -2.32 -4.91 -2.97
CA TYR A 225 -0.97 -4.44 -3.25
C TYR A 225 -0.30 -5.15 -4.44
N GLY A 226 -0.51 -6.45 -4.58
CA GLY A 226 -0.06 -7.20 -5.76
C GLY A 226 -0.67 -6.66 -7.04
N ILE A 227 -1.99 -6.40 -7.03
CA ILE A 227 -2.72 -5.80 -8.17
C ILE A 227 -2.18 -4.40 -8.48
N MET A 228 -1.96 -3.57 -7.45
CA MET A 228 -1.35 -2.25 -7.63
C MET A 228 0.06 -2.34 -8.23
N ALA A 229 0.89 -3.28 -7.78
CA ALA A 229 2.23 -3.48 -8.30
C ALA A 229 2.20 -3.91 -9.78
N ALA A 230 1.29 -4.80 -10.16
CA ALA A 230 1.11 -5.19 -11.56
C ALA A 230 0.60 -4.03 -12.44
N ALA A 231 -0.32 -3.21 -11.92
CA ALA A 231 -0.80 -2.01 -12.60
C ALA A 231 0.32 -0.98 -12.80
N TYR A 232 1.12 -0.79 -11.76
CA TYR A 232 2.26 0.13 -11.76
C TYR A 232 3.28 -0.25 -12.83
N LEU A 233 3.69 -1.52 -12.88
CA LEU A 233 4.65 -2.00 -13.87
C LEU A 233 4.13 -1.84 -15.30
N GLN A 234 2.87 -2.23 -15.56
CA GLN A 234 2.27 -2.04 -16.89
C GLN A 234 2.31 -0.58 -17.35
N LEU A 235 1.99 0.37 -16.46
CA LEU A 235 1.95 1.79 -16.81
C LEU A 235 3.32 2.45 -16.88
N ARG A 236 4.26 1.99 -16.04
CA ARG A 236 5.63 2.49 -16.07
C ARG A 236 6.35 2.04 -17.34
N ASP A 237 6.26 0.77 -17.67
CA ASP A 237 6.93 0.21 -18.85
C ASP A 237 6.31 0.82 -20.14
N ASP A 238 4.99 1.03 -20.17
CA ASP A 238 4.30 1.73 -21.27
C ASP A 238 4.76 3.20 -21.45
N ASP A 239 5.06 3.90 -20.35
CA ASP A 239 5.56 5.28 -20.38
C ASP A 239 7.01 5.32 -20.87
N GLU A 240 7.86 4.38 -20.44
CA GLU A 240 9.26 4.27 -20.90
C GLU A 240 9.36 3.92 -22.39
N ASP A 241 8.58 2.96 -22.89
CA ASP A 241 8.53 2.57 -24.31
C ASP A 241 8.01 3.71 -25.22
N GLY A 242 7.11 4.55 -24.70
CA GLY A 242 6.56 5.70 -25.42
C GLY A 242 7.57 6.81 -25.67
N PHE A 243 8.64 6.91 -24.86
CA PHE A 243 9.71 7.89 -25.05
C PHE A 243 10.75 7.44 -26.09
N ASP A 244 11.07 6.15 -26.15
CA ASP A 244 12.12 5.61 -27.04
C ASP A 244 11.67 5.49 -28.51
N GLY A 245 10.36 5.34 -28.77
CA GLY A 245 9.80 5.28 -30.13
C GLY A 245 9.84 6.59 -30.95
N SER A 246 10.35 7.69 -30.38
CA SER A 246 10.46 8.99 -31.08
C SER A 246 11.83 9.23 -31.72
N VAL A 247 12.80 8.32 -31.55
CA VAL A 247 14.16 8.45 -32.07
C VAL A 247 14.36 7.58 -33.31
N THR A 248 14.18 8.22 -34.48
CA THR A 248 14.83 7.93 -35.77
C THR A 248 14.33 6.74 -36.62
N SER A 249 13.27 6.94 -37.39
CA SER A 249 13.16 6.37 -38.74
C SER A 249 13.74 7.35 -39.76
N GLN A 250 15.07 7.47 -39.80
CA GLN A 250 15.73 8.02 -40.99
C GLN A 250 15.63 6.95 -42.10
N PRO A 251 15.01 7.25 -43.25
CA PRO A 251 15.10 6.36 -44.38
C PRO A 251 16.56 6.42 -44.87
N LEU A 252 17.24 5.28 -44.86
CA LEU A 252 18.45 5.07 -45.67
C LEU A 252 18.02 5.23 -47.13
N GLY A 253 18.09 6.46 -47.61
CA GLY A 253 17.93 6.81 -49.01
C GLY A 253 19.06 6.15 -49.80
N ASN A 254 18.67 5.25 -50.69
CA ASN A 254 19.49 4.77 -51.79
C ASN A 254 20.18 5.96 -52.48
N THR A 255 21.51 5.90 -52.57
CA THR A 255 22.24 6.53 -53.67
C THR A 255 23.10 5.47 -54.32
N VAL A 256 22.48 4.80 -55.30
CA VAL A 256 23.18 4.28 -56.48
C VAL A 256 23.26 5.44 -57.47
N ALA A 257 24.48 5.89 -57.75
CA ALA A 257 24.89 6.69 -58.92
C ALA A 257 26.43 6.74 -58.84
N ASP A 258 27.17 5.85 -59.51
CA ASP A 258 27.55 5.93 -60.92
C ASP A 258 28.43 7.17 -61.21
N GLN A 259 29.75 7.00 -61.01
CA GLN A 259 30.87 7.56 -61.81
C GLN A 259 32.21 7.03 -61.31
#